data_AF-A0A8J9V8D2-F1
#
_entry.id   AF-A0A8J9V8D2-F1
#
_cell.length_a   1.000
_cell.length_b   1.000
_cell.length_c   1.000
_cell.angle_alpha   90.00
_cell.angle_beta   90.00
_cell.angle_gamma   90.00
#
_symmetry.space_group_name_H-M   'P 1'
#
loop_
_entity.id
_entity.type
_entity.pdbx_description
1 polymer ?
#
loop_
_entity_poly.entity_id
_entity_poly.type
_entity_poly.pdbx_seq_one_letter_code
_entity_poly.pdbx_strand_id
1 'polypeptide(L)'
;MFAVGSGNDRSERYFILLLGISEKTVTKISQEGAVAASTSTKISTPGKSRPHEKRVKLDDFDLCVIRHKVDEFYAVRKEECDHVRAIEEKYYVNDLELDKELDNFIIENGSQESILFKGNLTMSDKTEVNKKAPVTDEERLELCKKLDQELDDFINSLEKKTYTDGWTEENWEEEMDKHPFFMKETPKDGELSPLAEGLAKLKYDPDENTPLELASSYKEDGNFNFKHKNYRLAIMGYTEGIKVKCGDADINASLYNNRAAAHWYLKNYRSSLFDSEKALSFDPQHAKARLRAAKAALEAGKYDTCIEHCQKLEEKNSDKEIIELLNNAKKKKSMRERDERKQQRIVSKQAEQKEELIKAIIQRGIKVSKCDDEDDLDLSKLEPTLPGAQDSIVHIENGVLMWPVLLLYPEYQMTDFVKGCPETAPLINQLEQLFPAPWDEENKYKCNSINVYFEGYDKMPHIINPGNNLGNILVTKYFELKVGTPAFFVLPRGSQIERKFLESYL
;
A
#
# COMPACT_ATOMS: atom_id res chain seq x y z
N MET A 1 -52.79 -13.05 28.05
CA MET A 1 -52.19 -14.19 27.31
C MET A 1 -51.09 -13.62 26.44
N PHE A 2 -49.93 -14.31 26.39
CA PHE A 2 -48.66 -13.96 25.73
C PHE A 2 -47.86 -12.82 26.37
N ALA A 3 -46.53 -12.83 26.45
CA ALA A 3 -45.48 -13.86 26.50
C ALA A 3 -44.18 -13.09 26.82
N VAL A 4 -43.23 -13.74 27.49
CA VAL A 4 -41.89 -13.21 27.81
C VAL A 4 -41.14 -12.83 26.54
N GLY A 5 -40.50 -11.65 26.52
CA GLY A 5 -39.61 -11.21 25.44
C GLY A 5 -38.37 -10.55 26.03
N SER A 6 -37.26 -11.31 26.02
CA SER A 6 -35.89 -10.85 26.16
C SER A 6 -35.60 -9.64 25.27
N GLY A 7 -35.23 -8.51 25.85
CA GLY A 7 -34.94 -7.29 25.11
C GLY A 7 -33.83 -6.49 25.77
N ASN A 8 -32.60 -7.01 25.72
CA ASN A 8 -31.41 -6.24 26.09
C ASN A 8 -30.24 -6.61 25.17
N ASP A 9 -30.47 -6.53 23.85
CA ASP A 9 -29.50 -6.93 22.80
C ASP A 9 -29.41 -5.90 21.66
N ARG A 10 -30.07 -4.73 21.80
CA ARG A 10 -30.10 -3.69 20.75
C ARG A 10 -29.36 -2.40 21.12
N SER A 11 -29.31 -1.99 22.39
CA SER A 11 -28.56 -0.81 22.83
C SER A 11 -27.05 -1.03 22.84
N GLU A 12 -26.60 -2.23 23.23
CA GLU A 12 -25.18 -2.61 23.25
C GLU A 12 -24.59 -2.67 21.83
N ARG A 13 -25.37 -3.15 20.84
CA ARG A 13 -24.96 -3.19 19.43
C ARG A 13 -24.82 -1.80 18.78
N TYR A 14 -25.54 -0.80 19.29
CA TYR A 14 -25.50 0.58 18.78
C TYR A 14 -24.29 1.38 19.31
N PHE A 15 -23.84 1.10 20.54
CA PHE A 15 -22.62 1.70 21.12
C PHE A 15 -21.34 1.33 20.35
N ILE A 16 -21.32 0.15 19.74
CA ILE A 16 -20.19 -0.41 18.99
C ILE A 16 -19.96 0.32 17.65
N LEU A 17 -21.03 0.88 17.05
CA LEU A 17 -20.99 1.51 15.72
C LEU A 17 -20.42 2.94 15.72
N LEU A 18 -20.48 3.68 16.84
CA LEU A 18 -20.11 5.10 16.90
C LEU A 18 -18.70 5.36 17.44
N LEU A 19 -18.18 4.50 18.33
CA LEU A 19 -16.88 4.72 18.99
C LEU A 19 -15.76 3.76 18.58
N GLY A 20 -16.04 2.73 17.76
CA GLY A 20 -15.04 1.72 17.41
C GLY A 20 -14.51 0.95 18.63
N ILE A 21 -15.33 0.80 19.67
CA ILE A 21 -15.00 0.06 20.90
C ILE A 21 -15.54 -1.36 20.77
N SER A 22 -14.67 -2.35 21.00
CA SER A 22 -15.01 -3.77 20.95
C SER A 22 -16.04 -4.17 22.01
N GLU A 23 -16.90 -5.13 21.67
CA GLU A 23 -17.91 -5.73 22.56
C GLU A 23 -17.30 -6.26 23.87
N LYS A 24 -16.04 -6.73 23.82
CA LYS A 24 -15.29 -7.16 25.02
C LYS A 24 -14.89 -5.99 25.92
N THR A 25 -14.59 -4.83 25.36
CA THR A 25 -14.27 -3.62 26.13
C THR A 25 -15.54 -3.06 26.79
N VAL A 26 -16.67 -3.08 26.09
CA VAL A 26 -17.98 -2.70 26.66
C VAL A 26 -18.39 -3.63 27.80
N THR A 27 -18.17 -4.94 27.65
CA THR A 27 -18.43 -5.90 28.73
C THR A 27 -17.43 -5.78 29.88
N LYS A 28 -16.13 -5.49 29.63
CA LYS A 28 -15.14 -5.19 30.68
C LYS A 28 -15.50 -3.96 31.48
N ILE A 29 -15.87 -2.84 30.83
CA ILE A 29 -16.36 -1.61 31.50
C ILE A 29 -17.61 -1.90 32.33
N SER A 30 -18.53 -2.69 31.81
CA SER A 30 -19.76 -3.07 32.51
C SER A 30 -19.48 -3.98 33.72
N GLN A 31 -18.51 -4.89 33.59
CA GLN A 31 -18.06 -5.78 34.66
C GLN A 31 -17.26 -5.03 35.73
N GLU A 32 -16.35 -4.15 35.35
CA GLU A 32 -15.59 -3.29 36.27
C GLU A 32 -16.49 -2.29 36.99
N GLY A 33 -17.49 -1.73 36.30
CA GLY A 33 -18.56 -0.94 36.91
C GLY A 33 -19.39 -1.76 37.91
N ALA A 34 -19.68 -3.04 37.61
CA ALA A 34 -20.34 -3.95 38.54
C ALA A 34 -19.43 -4.40 39.70
N VAL A 35 -18.12 -4.51 39.49
CA VAL A 35 -17.11 -4.81 40.52
C VAL A 35 -16.92 -3.60 41.44
N ALA A 36 -16.89 -2.38 40.91
CA ALA A 36 -16.91 -1.14 41.67
C ALA A 36 -18.21 -0.98 42.48
N ALA A 37 -19.35 -1.37 41.91
CA ALA A 37 -20.62 -1.43 42.63
C ALA A 37 -20.63 -2.50 43.75
N SER A 38 -19.97 -3.64 43.54
CA SER A 38 -19.93 -4.76 44.51
C SER A 38 -18.83 -4.68 45.58
N THR A 39 -17.79 -3.86 45.36
CA THR A 39 -16.78 -3.51 46.39
C THR A 39 -17.28 -2.44 47.36
N SER A 40 -18.37 -1.74 47.02
CA SER A 40 -19.20 -1.07 48.02
C SER A 40 -19.95 -2.14 48.84
N THR A 41 -19.49 -2.38 50.07
CA THR A 41 -20.07 -3.40 50.95
C THR A 41 -21.57 -3.15 51.21
N LYS A 42 -22.45 -4.08 50.80
CA LYS A 42 -23.32 -4.87 51.69
C LYS A 42 -24.17 -5.94 50.98
N ILE A 43 -23.81 -7.18 51.29
CA ILE A 43 -24.59 -8.40 51.57
C ILE A 43 -26.12 -8.39 51.31
N SER A 44 -26.50 -9.32 50.42
CA SER A 44 -27.70 -10.18 50.32
C SER A 44 -29.02 -9.83 51.04
N THR A 45 -30.06 -9.67 50.22
CA THR A 45 -31.50 -9.68 50.52
C THR A 45 -32.02 -11.05 50.96
N PRO A 46 -33.13 -11.11 51.72
CA PRO A 46 -34.35 -11.63 51.07
C PRO A 46 -35.67 -11.00 51.55
N GLY A 47 -36.57 -10.74 50.60
CA GLY A 47 -38.02 -10.75 50.85
C GLY A 47 -38.79 -9.43 50.67
N LYS A 48 -39.24 -9.19 49.43
CA LYS A 48 -40.49 -8.49 49.02
C LYS A 48 -40.93 -7.21 49.79
N SER A 49 -40.83 -6.08 49.09
CA SER A 49 -41.96 -5.28 48.59
C SER A 49 -41.37 -4.03 47.95
N ARG A 50 -41.50 -3.88 46.62
CA ARG A 50 -40.87 -2.78 45.87
C ARG A 50 -41.69 -1.50 46.08
N PRO A 51 -41.18 -0.43 46.72
CA PRO A 51 -41.79 0.88 46.64
C PRO A 51 -41.48 1.47 45.26
N HIS A 52 -42.46 2.11 44.65
CA HIS A 52 -42.37 2.75 43.34
C HIS A 52 -41.21 3.76 43.28
N GLU A 53 -40.32 3.64 42.29
CA GLU A 53 -39.37 4.70 41.95
C GLU A 53 -40.13 5.96 41.55
N LYS A 54 -39.74 7.09 42.14
CA LYS A 54 -40.24 8.42 41.74
C LYS A 54 -39.85 8.62 40.28
N ARG A 55 -40.85 8.64 39.41
CA ARG A 55 -40.69 9.00 37.99
C ARG A 55 -39.97 10.32 37.91
N VAL A 56 -38.85 10.35 37.17
CA VAL A 56 -38.34 11.59 36.60
C VAL A 56 -39.52 12.19 35.82
N LYS A 57 -39.98 13.36 36.24
CA LYS A 57 -40.98 14.11 35.48
C LYS A 57 -40.24 14.70 34.27
N LEU A 58 -40.13 13.90 33.22
CA LEU A 58 -40.00 14.42 31.86
C LEU A 58 -41.31 15.15 31.59
N ASP A 59 -41.24 16.43 31.24
CA ASP A 59 -42.43 17.15 30.83
C ASP A 59 -42.86 16.68 29.43
N ASP A 60 -44.08 17.07 29.04
CA ASP A 60 -44.63 16.67 27.74
C ASP A 60 -43.81 17.22 26.56
N PHE A 61 -42.96 18.23 26.82
CA PHE A 61 -42.02 18.78 25.85
C PHE A 61 -40.83 17.83 25.62
N ASP A 62 -40.14 17.39 26.68
CA ASP A 62 -39.05 16.41 26.62
C ASP A 62 -39.47 15.09 25.92
N LEU A 63 -40.67 14.60 26.25
CA LEU A 63 -41.23 13.39 25.65
C LEU A 63 -41.58 13.56 24.17
N CYS A 64 -41.97 14.76 23.75
CA CYS A 64 -42.26 15.08 22.35
C CYS A 64 -40.96 15.24 21.55
N VAL A 65 -39.94 15.87 22.12
CA VAL A 65 -38.61 16.06 21.51
C VAL A 65 -37.89 14.72 21.32
N ILE A 66 -37.88 13.85 22.34
CA ILE A 66 -37.34 12.49 22.23
C ILE A 66 -38.08 11.70 21.14
N ARG A 67 -39.41 11.81 21.06
CA ARG A 67 -40.19 11.13 20.00
C ARG A 67 -39.90 11.70 18.62
N HIS A 68 -39.83 13.03 18.48
CA HIS A 68 -39.59 13.69 17.20
C HIS A 68 -38.19 13.39 16.66
N LYS A 69 -37.14 13.39 17.51
CA LYS A 69 -35.78 13.01 17.06
C LYS A 69 -35.62 11.53 16.81
N VAL A 70 -36.32 10.68 17.56
CA VAL A 70 -36.41 9.24 17.24
C VAL A 70 -37.08 9.05 15.87
N ASP A 71 -38.17 9.75 15.59
CA ASP A 71 -38.88 9.68 14.31
C ASP A 71 -38.08 10.30 13.15
N GLU A 72 -37.35 11.41 13.34
CA GLU A 72 -36.41 11.98 12.34
C GLU A 72 -35.24 11.04 12.05
N PHE A 73 -34.65 10.45 13.09
CA PHE A 73 -33.57 9.46 12.94
C PHE A 73 -34.02 8.24 12.12
N TYR A 74 -35.28 7.83 12.25
CA TYR A 74 -35.86 6.74 11.46
C TYR A 74 -36.42 7.19 10.09
N ALA A 75 -36.80 8.46 9.91
CA ALA A 75 -37.33 9.00 8.65
C ALA A 75 -36.22 9.33 7.64
N VAL A 76 -35.12 9.96 8.07
CA VAL A 76 -33.95 10.27 7.22
C VAL A 76 -33.33 8.99 6.65
N ARG A 77 -33.30 7.91 7.44
CA ARG A 77 -32.84 6.59 6.98
C ARG A 77 -33.81 5.87 6.05
N LYS A 78 -35.10 6.23 6.04
CA LYS A 78 -36.08 5.63 5.12
C LYS A 78 -35.90 6.19 3.70
N GLU A 79 -35.59 7.48 3.58
CA GLU A 79 -35.26 8.12 2.31
C GLU A 79 -33.87 7.69 1.79
N GLU A 80 -32.89 7.51 2.68
CA GLU A 80 -31.58 6.92 2.32
C GLU A 80 -31.70 5.44 1.93
N CYS A 81 -32.56 4.64 2.58
CA CYS A 81 -32.78 3.24 2.21
C CYS A 81 -33.45 3.07 0.84
N ASP A 82 -34.35 3.97 0.43
CA ASP A 82 -34.98 3.91 -0.90
C ASP A 82 -34.04 4.40 -2.00
N HIS A 83 -33.14 5.34 -1.69
CA HIS A 83 -32.07 5.78 -2.61
C HIS A 83 -30.97 4.71 -2.75
N VAL A 84 -30.61 4.04 -1.65
CA VAL A 84 -29.65 2.92 -1.65
C VAL A 84 -30.25 1.68 -2.33
N ARG A 85 -31.54 1.36 -2.14
CA ARG A 85 -32.22 0.28 -2.89
C ARG A 85 -32.24 0.52 -4.40
N ALA A 86 -32.49 1.76 -4.83
CA ALA A 86 -32.49 2.13 -6.24
C ALA A 86 -31.09 2.08 -6.89
N ILE A 87 -30.03 2.18 -6.07
CA ILE A 87 -28.62 2.03 -6.48
C ILE A 87 -28.21 0.55 -6.43
N GLU A 88 -28.68 -0.22 -5.44
CA GLU A 88 -28.43 -1.67 -5.28
C GLU A 88 -29.09 -2.51 -6.38
N GLU A 89 -30.29 -2.15 -6.86
CA GLU A 89 -30.96 -2.84 -7.99
C GLU A 89 -30.27 -2.62 -9.35
N LYS A 90 -29.35 -1.66 -9.45
CA LYS A 90 -28.57 -1.40 -10.67
C LYS A 90 -27.23 -2.16 -10.74
N TYR A 91 -26.75 -2.75 -9.63
CA TYR A 91 -25.38 -3.26 -9.54
C TYR A 91 -25.20 -4.66 -8.93
N TYR A 92 -26.26 -5.46 -8.79
CA TYR A 92 -26.14 -6.87 -8.38
C TYR A 92 -26.75 -7.83 -9.41
N VAL A 93 -25.91 -8.33 -10.33
CA VAL A 93 -26.08 -9.68 -10.86
C VAL A 93 -24.71 -10.37 -10.79
N ASN A 94 -24.68 -11.43 -9.97
CA ASN A 94 -23.63 -12.44 -9.78
C ASN A 94 -22.47 -12.08 -8.85
N ASP A 95 -22.57 -12.52 -7.58
CA ASP A 95 -21.54 -13.37 -6.93
C ASP A 95 -21.99 -13.78 -5.52
N LEU A 96 -23.12 -14.49 -5.47
CA LEU A 96 -23.66 -15.12 -4.25
C LEU A 96 -23.13 -16.55 -4.13
N GLU A 97 -21.86 -16.73 -3.80
CA GLU A 97 -21.39 -18.06 -3.32
C GLU A 97 -20.14 -18.07 -2.44
N LEU A 98 -19.51 -16.92 -2.12
CA LEU A 98 -18.30 -16.88 -1.28
C LEU A 98 -18.51 -16.41 0.18
N ASP A 99 -19.67 -15.82 0.50
CA ASP A 99 -19.90 -15.23 1.84
C ASP A 99 -20.34 -16.25 2.92
N LYS A 100 -20.64 -17.49 2.53
CA LYS A 100 -21.10 -18.53 3.48
C LYS A 100 -19.98 -19.18 4.30
N GLU A 101 -18.72 -19.06 3.89
CA GLU A 101 -17.59 -19.64 4.63
C GLU A 101 -16.98 -18.68 5.67
N LEU A 102 -17.27 -17.38 5.59
CA LEU A 102 -16.74 -16.38 6.53
C LEU A 102 -17.58 -16.30 7.82
N ASP A 103 -18.90 -16.49 7.72
CA ASP A 103 -19.81 -16.46 8.86
C ASP A 103 -19.67 -17.70 9.77
N ASN A 104 -19.34 -18.86 9.20
CA ASN A 104 -19.09 -20.08 10.00
C ASN A 104 -17.77 -20.00 10.79
N PHE A 105 -16.79 -19.19 10.37
CA PHE A 105 -15.51 -19.08 11.06
C PHE A 105 -15.56 -18.22 12.33
N ILE A 106 -16.51 -17.27 12.42
CA ILE A 106 -16.65 -16.36 13.57
C ILE A 106 -17.39 -17.04 14.73
N ILE A 107 -18.17 -18.09 14.46
CA ILE A 107 -18.99 -18.75 15.47
C ILE A 107 -18.24 -19.89 16.19
N GLU A 108 -17.30 -20.59 15.54
CA GLU A 108 -16.65 -21.78 16.15
C GLU A 108 -15.48 -21.47 17.12
N ASN A 109 -14.85 -20.29 17.06
CA ASN A 109 -13.70 -19.96 17.93
C ASN A 109 -14.06 -19.15 19.19
N GLY A 110 -15.36 -19.05 19.54
CA GLY A 110 -15.84 -18.29 20.69
C GLY A 110 -16.07 -19.09 21.98
N SER A 111 -15.82 -20.41 21.99
CA SER A 111 -16.25 -21.27 23.11
C SER A 111 -15.20 -22.32 23.48
N GLN A 112 -14.06 -21.92 24.05
CA GLN A 112 -13.20 -22.85 24.79
C GLN A 112 -12.15 -22.13 25.66
N GLU A 113 -12.59 -21.38 26.68
CA GLU A 113 -11.67 -20.97 27.77
C GLU A 113 -12.46 -20.61 29.04
N SER A 114 -12.86 -21.63 29.81
CA SER A 114 -13.32 -21.43 31.20
C SER A 114 -13.24 -22.69 32.05
N ILE A 115 -12.10 -23.39 32.08
CA ILE A 115 -11.84 -24.43 33.11
C ILE A 115 -10.35 -24.44 33.45
N LEU A 116 -9.93 -23.72 34.49
CA LEU A 116 -8.91 -24.08 35.50
C LEU A 116 -8.49 -22.84 36.30
N PHE A 117 -9.03 -22.66 37.51
CA PHE A 117 -8.25 -22.23 38.69
C PHE A 117 -9.12 -22.33 39.96
N LYS A 118 -9.05 -23.47 40.64
CA LYS A 118 -9.43 -23.60 42.06
C LYS A 118 -8.28 -24.32 42.74
N GLY A 119 -7.53 -23.61 43.58
CA GLY A 119 -6.40 -24.19 44.31
C GLY A 119 -5.78 -23.24 45.33
N ASN A 120 -6.26 -23.34 46.56
CA ASN A 120 -5.59 -23.12 47.85
C ASN A 120 -5.03 -21.73 48.23
N LEU A 121 -5.57 -21.19 49.33
CA LEU A 121 -4.80 -20.63 50.44
C LEU A 121 -5.55 -20.92 51.76
N THR A 122 -4.80 -21.41 52.75
CA THR A 122 -5.22 -21.79 54.11
C THR A 122 -4.56 -20.88 55.14
N MET A 123 -5.00 -21.03 56.41
CA MET A 123 -4.63 -20.34 57.67
C MET A 123 -5.41 -19.05 57.93
N SER A 124 -6.45 -19.07 58.78
CA SER A 124 -6.47 -19.17 60.25
C SER A 124 -6.02 -17.88 60.93
N ASP A 125 -6.98 -17.15 61.48
CA ASP A 125 -6.85 -16.64 62.85
C ASP A 125 -8.23 -16.43 63.50
N LYS A 126 -8.29 -16.86 64.75
CA LYS A 126 -9.47 -16.82 65.61
C LYS A 126 -9.57 -15.43 66.23
N THR A 127 -10.73 -14.79 66.10
CA THR A 127 -11.15 -13.75 67.04
C THR A 127 -12.61 -13.97 67.43
N GLU A 128 -12.83 -13.92 68.74
CA GLU A 128 -14.01 -14.35 69.47
C GLU A 128 -15.29 -13.61 69.05
N VAL A 129 -16.34 -14.39 68.73
CA VAL A 129 -17.68 -13.87 68.50
C VAL A 129 -18.37 -13.68 69.86
N ASN A 130 -18.46 -12.43 70.28
CA ASN A 130 -19.23 -12.03 71.46
C ASN A 130 -20.74 -12.12 71.12
N LYS A 131 -21.41 -13.17 71.61
CA LYS A 131 -22.85 -13.42 71.38
C LYS A 131 -23.67 -12.34 72.08
N LYS A 132 -24.17 -11.34 71.33
CA LYS A 132 -25.26 -10.48 71.79
C LYS A 132 -26.60 -11.21 71.64
N ALA A 133 -27.46 -11.08 72.65
CA ALA A 133 -28.78 -11.71 72.72
C ALA A 133 -29.67 -11.35 71.50
N PRO A 134 -30.62 -12.23 71.11
CA PRO A 134 -31.49 -11.96 69.97
C PRO A 134 -32.38 -10.75 70.28
N VAL A 135 -32.13 -9.64 69.59
CA VAL A 135 -32.95 -8.41 69.59
C VAL A 135 -34.40 -8.79 69.30
N THR A 136 -35.31 -8.38 70.18
CA THR A 136 -36.76 -8.65 70.03
C THR A 136 -37.30 -7.88 68.83
N ASP A 137 -38.39 -8.37 68.22
CA ASP A 137 -38.93 -7.75 66.99
C ASP A 137 -39.44 -6.31 67.24
N GLU A 138 -39.80 -5.98 68.47
CA GLU A 138 -40.16 -4.62 68.89
C GLU A 138 -38.96 -3.68 68.91
N GLU A 139 -37.81 -4.11 69.46
CA GLU A 139 -36.56 -3.34 69.45
C GLU A 139 -36.02 -3.16 68.02
N ARG A 140 -36.20 -4.15 67.13
CA ARG A 140 -35.88 -4.03 65.71
C ARG A 140 -36.74 -2.97 65.03
N LEU A 141 -38.03 -2.93 65.33
CA LEU A 141 -38.96 -1.96 64.75
C LEU A 141 -38.65 -0.53 65.21
N GLU A 142 -38.30 -0.34 66.48
CA GLU A 142 -37.86 0.96 66.99
C GLU A 142 -36.52 1.40 66.39
N LEU A 143 -35.57 0.47 66.23
CA LEU A 143 -34.29 0.77 65.59
C LEU A 143 -34.47 1.15 64.12
N CYS A 144 -35.34 0.46 63.38
CA CYS A 144 -35.71 0.84 62.02
C CYS A 144 -36.31 2.24 61.97
N LYS A 145 -37.25 2.56 62.87
CA LYS A 145 -37.85 3.91 62.92
C LYS A 145 -36.82 5.01 63.22
N LYS A 146 -35.85 4.73 64.09
CA LYS A 146 -34.74 5.66 64.35
C LYS A 146 -33.85 5.83 63.13
N LEU A 147 -33.51 4.74 62.43
CA LEU A 147 -32.72 4.80 61.20
C LEU A 147 -33.44 5.57 60.10
N ASP A 148 -34.76 5.38 59.96
CA ASP A 148 -35.58 6.09 58.98
C ASP A 148 -35.62 7.60 59.31
N GLN A 149 -35.76 7.95 60.60
CA GLN A 149 -35.72 9.36 61.04
C GLN A 149 -34.35 9.99 60.83
N GLU A 150 -33.26 9.31 61.19
CA GLU A 150 -31.89 9.79 60.95
C GLU A 150 -31.59 9.95 59.47
N LEU A 151 -32.11 9.05 58.63
CA LEU A 151 -31.99 9.13 57.17
C LEU A 151 -32.78 10.32 56.61
N ASP A 152 -34.01 10.52 57.07
CA ASP A 152 -34.84 11.66 56.66
C ASP A 152 -34.21 12.99 57.09
N ASP A 153 -33.69 13.07 58.31
CA ASP A 153 -32.98 14.25 58.81
C ASP A 153 -31.69 14.51 58.01
N PHE A 154 -30.95 13.46 57.65
CA PHE A 154 -29.77 13.57 56.78
C PHE A 154 -30.14 14.05 55.38
N ILE A 155 -31.16 13.47 54.75
CA ILE A 155 -31.65 13.88 53.42
C ILE A 155 -32.15 15.33 53.45
N ASN A 156 -32.80 15.76 54.53
CA ASN A 156 -33.27 17.13 54.70
C ASN A 156 -32.13 18.12 54.99
N SER A 157 -31.01 17.65 55.54
CA SER A 157 -29.81 18.45 55.78
C SER A 157 -28.94 18.68 54.54
N LEU A 158 -29.10 17.85 53.49
CA LEU A 158 -28.40 18.03 52.22
C LEU A 158 -28.91 19.30 51.52
N GLU A 159 -27.98 20.13 51.03
CA GLU A 159 -28.33 21.30 50.20
C GLU A 159 -29.12 20.83 48.96
N LYS A 160 -30.40 21.23 48.88
CA LYS A 160 -31.24 21.00 47.71
C LYS A 160 -30.82 21.96 46.59
N LYS A 161 -29.70 21.67 45.93
CA LYS A 161 -29.38 22.29 44.64
C LYS A 161 -30.34 21.69 43.61
N THR A 162 -31.09 22.55 42.91
CA THR A 162 -31.74 22.14 41.67
C THR A 162 -30.65 21.68 40.72
N TYR A 163 -30.82 20.53 40.06
CA TYR A 163 -29.87 20.01 39.10
C TYR A 163 -29.72 21.01 37.94
N THR A 164 -28.70 21.87 38.00
CA THR A 164 -28.41 22.89 36.98
C THR A 164 -27.47 22.40 35.89
N ASP A 165 -26.85 21.23 36.07
CA ASP A 165 -25.94 20.57 35.10
C ASP A 165 -26.69 19.68 34.09
N GLY A 166 -28.01 19.88 33.96
CA GLY A 166 -28.81 19.25 32.91
C GLY A 166 -28.66 19.98 31.59
N TRP A 167 -28.73 19.25 30.49
CA TRP A 167 -28.84 19.86 29.17
C TRP A 167 -30.11 20.71 29.12
N THR A 168 -29.99 21.98 28.77
CA THR A 168 -31.13 22.88 28.58
C THR A 168 -31.81 22.59 27.25
N GLU A 169 -33.11 22.89 27.12
CA GLU A 169 -33.89 22.70 25.87
C GLU A 169 -33.28 23.41 24.65
N GLU A 170 -32.46 24.44 24.88
CA GLU A 170 -31.80 25.20 23.82
C GLU A 170 -30.43 24.63 23.43
N ASN A 171 -29.72 23.94 24.35
CA ASN A 171 -28.33 23.49 24.14
C ASN A 171 -28.16 21.96 24.08
N TRP A 172 -29.21 21.17 24.34
CA TRP A 172 -29.08 19.71 24.42
C TRP A 172 -28.66 19.06 23.11
N GLU A 173 -29.05 19.61 21.96
CA GLU A 173 -28.63 19.06 20.66
C GLU A 173 -27.13 19.21 20.47
N GLU A 174 -26.60 20.39 20.78
CA GLU A 174 -25.18 20.68 20.69
C GLU A 174 -24.37 19.87 21.71
N GLU A 175 -24.86 19.72 22.95
CA GLU A 175 -24.18 18.93 23.98
C GLU A 175 -24.26 17.42 23.73
N MET A 176 -25.35 16.94 23.12
CA MET A 176 -25.47 15.54 22.69
C MET A 176 -24.58 15.26 21.48
N ASP A 177 -24.50 16.17 20.51
CA ASP A 177 -23.58 16.06 19.39
C ASP A 177 -22.11 16.18 19.83
N LYS A 178 -21.82 16.83 20.98
CA LYS A 178 -20.51 16.83 21.65
C LYS A 178 -20.27 15.61 22.54
N HIS A 179 -21.24 14.73 22.72
CA HIS A 179 -21.09 13.58 23.60
C HIS A 179 -20.40 12.43 22.85
N PRO A 180 -19.33 11.80 23.41
CA PRO A 180 -18.53 10.80 22.70
C PRO A 180 -19.37 9.65 22.12
N PHE A 181 -20.41 9.24 22.84
CA PHE A 181 -21.28 8.14 22.43
C PHE A 181 -22.30 8.49 21.34
N PHE A 182 -22.54 9.78 21.07
CA PHE A 182 -23.59 10.25 20.14
C PHE A 182 -23.06 11.19 19.04
N MET A 183 -21.77 11.57 19.09
CA MET A 183 -21.07 12.32 18.05
C MET A 183 -21.24 11.69 16.67
N LYS A 184 -21.81 12.43 15.71
CA LYS A 184 -21.92 12.01 14.30
C LYS A 184 -20.67 12.36 13.48
N GLU A 185 -19.91 13.36 13.91
CA GLU A 185 -18.70 13.86 13.26
C GLU A 185 -17.52 13.89 14.23
N THR A 186 -16.31 13.79 13.70
CA THR A 186 -15.09 13.95 14.51
C THR A 186 -14.86 15.44 14.85
N PRO A 187 -14.45 15.79 16.09
CA PRO A 187 -14.20 17.18 16.46
C PRO A 187 -13.15 17.84 15.55
N LYS A 188 -13.49 19.00 14.97
CA LYS A 188 -12.67 19.69 13.95
C LYS A 188 -11.37 20.28 14.51
N ASP A 189 -11.32 20.56 15.80
CA ASP A 189 -10.18 21.22 16.47
C ASP A 189 -9.25 20.24 17.20
N GLY A 190 -9.50 18.93 17.12
CA GLY A 190 -8.68 17.91 17.78
C GLY A 190 -8.80 17.85 19.31
N GLU A 191 -9.54 18.78 19.92
CA GLU A 191 -9.89 18.74 21.34
C GLU A 191 -10.96 17.66 21.57
N LEU A 192 -10.57 16.57 22.22
CA LEU A 192 -11.49 15.54 22.69
C LEU A 192 -12.20 16.04 23.95
N SER A 193 -13.53 15.79 24.04
CA SER A 193 -14.27 15.99 25.28
C SER A 193 -13.57 15.25 26.44
N PRO A 194 -13.53 15.79 27.67
CA PRO A 194 -12.90 15.13 28.82
C PRO A 194 -13.37 13.68 29.03
N LEU A 195 -14.62 13.38 28.66
CA LEU A 195 -15.18 12.02 28.70
C LEU A 195 -14.60 11.12 27.59
N ALA A 196 -14.41 11.64 26.37
CA ALA A 196 -13.75 10.91 25.29
C ALA A 196 -12.27 10.66 25.61
N GLU A 197 -11.60 11.63 26.23
CA GLU A 197 -10.22 11.47 26.70
C GLU A 197 -10.12 10.39 27.79
N GLY A 198 -11.05 10.39 28.76
CA GLY A 198 -11.12 9.34 29.78
C GLY A 198 -11.32 7.94 29.20
N LEU A 199 -12.23 7.80 28.23
CA LEU A 199 -12.45 6.52 27.53
C LEU A 199 -11.24 6.09 26.70
N ALA A 200 -10.57 7.03 26.03
CA ALA A 200 -9.35 6.75 25.27
C ALA A 200 -8.21 6.28 26.19
N LYS A 201 -8.05 6.90 27.36
CA LYS A 201 -7.08 6.45 28.38
C LYS A 201 -7.39 5.04 28.86
N LEU A 202 -8.63 4.76 29.26
CA LEU A 202 -8.99 3.42 29.71
C LEU A 202 -8.68 2.33 28.66
N LYS A 203 -8.79 2.65 27.37
CA LYS A 203 -8.58 1.69 26.28
C LYS A 203 -7.13 1.58 25.79
N TYR A 204 -6.37 2.67 25.78
CA TYR A 204 -5.06 2.74 25.12
C TYR A 204 -3.90 3.14 26.04
N ASP A 205 -4.18 3.56 27.27
CA ASP A 205 -3.14 3.99 28.21
C ASP A 205 -2.30 2.78 28.63
N PRO A 206 -0.96 2.81 28.40
CA PRO A 206 -0.06 1.74 28.81
C PRO A 206 0.09 1.61 30.32
N ASP A 207 -0.25 2.65 31.10
CA ASP A 207 -0.16 2.61 32.56
C ASP A 207 -1.36 1.87 33.18
N GLU A 208 -2.53 1.93 32.52
CA GLU A 208 -3.77 1.28 32.97
C GLU A 208 -3.95 -0.15 32.41
N ASN A 209 -3.35 -0.46 31.26
CA ASN A 209 -3.53 -1.75 30.59
C ASN A 209 -2.24 -2.57 30.52
N THR A 210 -2.37 -3.89 30.70
CA THR A 210 -1.23 -4.77 30.44
C THR A 210 -0.86 -4.78 28.95
N PRO A 211 0.40 -5.04 28.58
CA PRO A 211 0.80 -5.11 27.16
C PRO A 211 0.00 -6.14 26.34
N LEU A 212 -0.50 -7.20 26.99
CA LEU A 212 -1.35 -8.22 26.36
C LEU A 212 -2.75 -7.67 26.05
N GLU A 213 -3.36 -6.98 27.00
CA GLU A 213 -4.67 -6.35 26.83
C GLU A 213 -4.61 -5.23 25.79
N LEU A 214 -3.56 -4.42 25.82
CA LEU A 214 -3.35 -3.35 24.86
C LEU A 214 -3.19 -3.89 23.43
N ALA A 215 -2.37 -4.94 23.24
CA ALA A 215 -2.24 -5.62 21.95
C ALA A 215 -3.57 -6.26 21.49
N SER A 216 -4.36 -6.79 22.42
CA SER A 216 -5.69 -7.34 22.12
C SER A 216 -6.69 -6.27 21.73
N SER A 217 -6.70 -5.13 22.40
CA SER A 217 -7.51 -3.95 22.08
C SER A 217 -7.22 -3.48 20.65
N TYR A 218 -5.94 -3.28 20.31
CA TYR A 218 -5.53 -2.91 18.96
C TYR A 218 -5.85 -3.98 17.90
N LYS A 219 -5.78 -5.27 18.24
CA LYS A 219 -6.23 -6.36 17.36
C LYS A 219 -7.72 -6.26 17.06
N GLU A 220 -8.53 -5.99 18.07
CA GLU A 220 -9.98 -5.86 17.94
C GLU A 220 -10.36 -4.64 17.11
N ASP A 221 -9.67 -3.52 17.28
CA ASP A 221 -9.85 -2.31 16.47
C ASP A 221 -9.48 -2.52 15.01
N GLY A 222 -8.37 -3.23 14.78
CA GLY A 222 -7.98 -3.66 13.45
C GLY A 222 -9.04 -4.57 12.81
N ASN A 223 -9.57 -5.53 13.56
CA ASN A 223 -10.61 -6.45 13.09
C ASN A 223 -11.91 -5.72 12.78
N PHE A 224 -12.30 -4.74 13.60
CA PHE A 224 -13.47 -3.89 13.38
C PHE A 224 -13.33 -3.12 12.06
N ASN A 225 -12.23 -2.39 11.89
CA ASN A 225 -11.97 -1.65 10.66
C ASN A 225 -11.87 -2.57 9.42
N PHE A 226 -11.32 -3.77 9.60
CA PHE A 226 -11.24 -4.77 8.54
C PHE A 226 -12.63 -5.26 8.08
N LYS A 227 -13.55 -5.54 9.03
CA LYS A 227 -14.94 -5.89 8.73
C LYS A 227 -15.65 -4.79 7.95
N HIS A 228 -15.38 -3.52 8.28
CA HIS A 228 -15.90 -2.35 7.57
C HIS A 228 -15.15 -2.00 6.27
N LYS A 229 -14.30 -2.90 5.75
CA LYS A 229 -13.49 -2.72 4.53
C LYS A 229 -12.54 -1.51 4.57
N ASN A 230 -12.31 -0.93 5.74
CA ASN A 230 -11.37 0.17 5.98
C ASN A 230 -9.96 -0.38 6.19
N TYR A 231 -9.39 -1.00 5.15
CA TYR A 231 -8.12 -1.75 5.25
C TYR A 231 -6.92 -0.89 5.67
N ARG A 232 -6.90 0.40 5.33
CA ARG A 232 -5.83 1.33 5.74
C ARG A 232 -5.83 1.56 7.25
N LEU A 233 -7.00 1.82 7.83
CA LEU A 233 -7.16 1.99 9.28
C LEU A 233 -6.90 0.67 10.01
N ALA A 234 -7.34 -0.46 9.44
CA ALA A 234 -7.03 -1.78 9.98
C ALA A 234 -5.52 -2.02 10.08
N ILE A 235 -4.75 -1.67 9.04
CA ILE A 235 -3.28 -1.78 9.05
C ILE A 235 -2.66 -0.92 10.16
N MET A 236 -3.17 0.29 10.38
CA MET A 236 -2.70 1.16 11.46
C MET A 236 -2.96 0.51 12.82
N GLY A 237 -4.19 0.04 13.09
CA GLY A 237 -4.54 -0.65 14.33
C GLY A 237 -3.64 -1.87 14.60
N TYR A 238 -3.48 -2.76 13.62
CA TYR A 238 -2.58 -3.91 13.78
C TYR A 238 -1.11 -3.50 13.97
N THR A 239 -0.67 -2.41 13.34
CA THR A 239 0.70 -1.91 13.48
C THR A 239 0.97 -1.37 14.88
N GLU A 240 0.03 -0.63 15.46
CA GLU A 240 0.14 -0.21 16.87
C GLU A 240 0.15 -1.42 17.81
N GLY A 241 -0.73 -2.41 17.58
CA GLY A 241 -0.72 -3.66 18.35
C GLY A 241 0.63 -4.41 18.30
N ILE A 242 1.27 -4.44 17.12
CA ILE A 242 2.60 -5.04 16.95
C ILE A 242 3.70 -4.24 17.68
N LYS A 243 3.59 -2.91 17.75
CA LYS A 243 4.56 -2.06 18.46
C LYS A 243 4.56 -2.30 19.98
N VAL A 244 3.41 -2.67 20.55
CA VAL A 244 3.29 -3.02 21.97
C VAL A 244 4.19 -4.20 22.36
N LYS A 245 4.53 -5.08 21.40
CA LYS A 245 5.40 -6.25 21.60
C LYS A 245 4.96 -7.08 22.81
N CYS A 246 3.71 -7.53 22.79
CA CYS A 246 3.23 -8.48 23.79
C CYS A 246 4.09 -9.75 23.79
N GLY A 247 4.35 -10.33 24.96
CA GLY A 247 5.16 -11.55 25.09
C GLY A 247 4.48 -12.82 24.56
N ASP A 248 3.25 -12.71 24.06
CA ASP A 248 2.43 -13.81 23.57
C ASP A 248 2.63 -14.02 22.06
N ALA A 249 3.13 -15.20 21.70
CA ALA A 249 3.40 -15.56 20.32
C ALA A 249 2.12 -15.67 19.48
N ASP A 250 1.00 -16.10 20.05
CA ASP A 250 -0.24 -16.38 19.32
C ASP A 250 -0.94 -15.07 18.92
N ILE A 251 -0.93 -14.08 19.81
CA ILE A 251 -1.43 -12.74 19.51
C ILE A 251 -0.56 -12.07 18.46
N ASN A 252 0.76 -12.15 18.59
CA ASN A 252 1.67 -11.61 17.58
C ASN A 252 1.45 -12.29 16.21
N ALA A 253 1.37 -13.61 16.15
CA ALA A 253 1.07 -14.36 14.93
C ALA A 253 -0.25 -13.89 14.29
N SER A 254 -1.31 -13.71 15.10
CA SER A 254 -2.61 -13.23 14.66
C SER A 254 -2.57 -11.79 14.12
N LEU A 255 -1.87 -10.88 14.80
CA LEU A 255 -1.71 -9.49 14.38
C LEU A 255 -1.00 -9.39 13.02
N TYR A 256 0.11 -10.10 12.84
CA TYR A 256 0.83 -10.15 11.57
C TYR A 256 -0.03 -10.79 10.47
N ASN A 257 -0.73 -11.89 10.75
CA ASN A 257 -1.61 -12.56 9.79
C ASN A 257 -2.78 -11.66 9.34
N ASN A 258 -3.39 -10.91 10.26
CA ASN A 258 -4.51 -10.03 9.96
C ASN A 258 -4.04 -8.76 9.21
N ARG A 259 -2.87 -8.21 9.56
CA ARG A 259 -2.24 -7.14 8.79
C ARG A 259 -1.88 -7.59 7.38
N ALA A 260 -1.37 -8.82 7.23
CA ALA A 260 -1.12 -9.42 5.92
C ALA A 260 -2.39 -9.53 5.08
N ALA A 261 -3.53 -9.88 5.69
CA ALA A 261 -4.83 -9.90 5.02
C ALA A 261 -5.23 -8.50 4.55
N ALA A 262 -5.07 -7.48 5.39
CA ALA A 262 -5.38 -6.09 5.02
C ALA A 262 -4.49 -5.61 3.85
N HIS A 263 -3.19 -5.94 3.87
CA HIS A 263 -2.29 -5.68 2.75
C HIS A 263 -2.69 -6.43 1.47
N TRP A 264 -3.20 -7.66 1.58
CA TRP A 264 -3.69 -8.44 0.43
C TRP A 264 -4.85 -7.75 -0.27
N TYR A 265 -5.86 -7.28 0.47
CA TYR A 265 -7.00 -6.54 -0.10
C TYR A 265 -6.60 -5.20 -0.74
N LEU A 266 -5.53 -4.56 -0.22
CA LEU A 266 -4.93 -3.36 -0.84
C LEU A 266 -3.99 -3.67 -2.00
N LYS A 267 -3.85 -4.93 -2.42
CA LYS A 267 -2.91 -5.41 -3.48
C LYS A 267 -1.44 -5.12 -3.18
N ASN A 268 -1.10 -4.93 -1.90
CA ASN A 268 0.27 -4.77 -1.43
C ASN A 268 0.91 -6.15 -1.20
N TYR A 269 1.12 -6.92 -2.27
CA TYR A 269 1.52 -8.33 -2.21
C TYR A 269 2.86 -8.56 -1.51
N ARG A 270 3.84 -7.66 -1.70
CA ARG A 270 5.16 -7.77 -1.04
C ARG A 270 5.06 -7.61 0.48
N SER A 271 4.28 -6.64 0.96
CA SER A 271 4.04 -6.43 2.40
C SER A 271 3.21 -7.56 2.99
N SER A 272 2.19 -8.03 2.26
CA SER A 272 1.38 -9.18 2.66
C SER A 272 2.22 -10.45 2.82
N LEU A 273 3.17 -10.70 1.91
CA LEU A 273 4.10 -11.83 2.02
C LEU A 273 4.99 -11.70 3.25
N PHE A 274 5.62 -10.54 3.45
CA PHE A 274 6.50 -10.31 4.59
C PHE A 274 5.78 -10.51 5.94
N ASP A 275 4.58 -9.97 6.07
CA ASP A 275 3.78 -10.13 7.29
C ASP A 275 3.32 -11.58 7.48
N SER A 276 2.99 -12.29 6.40
CA SER A 276 2.63 -13.71 6.49
C SER A 276 3.83 -14.57 6.90
N GLU A 277 5.03 -14.30 6.38
CA GLU A 277 6.27 -14.97 6.79
C GLU A 277 6.62 -14.66 8.25
N LYS A 278 6.39 -13.43 8.71
CA LYS A 278 6.54 -13.06 10.12
C LYS A 278 5.54 -13.78 11.02
N ALA A 279 4.27 -13.88 10.63
CA ALA A 279 3.29 -14.67 11.36
C ALA A 279 3.74 -16.13 11.50
N LEU A 280 4.29 -16.72 10.43
CA LEU A 280 4.83 -18.09 10.44
C LEU A 280 6.09 -18.26 11.30
N SER A 281 6.82 -17.19 11.59
CA SER A 281 7.95 -17.25 12.52
C SER A 281 7.51 -17.37 13.98
N PHE A 282 6.30 -16.90 14.31
CA PHE A 282 5.69 -17.04 15.63
C PHE A 282 4.90 -18.35 15.74
N ASP A 283 4.03 -18.63 14.76
CA ASP A 283 3.31 -19.90 14.65
C ASP A 283 3.61 -20.56 13.29
N PRO A 284 4.58 -21.49 13.24
CA PRO A 284 4.88 -22.25 12.03
C PRO A 284 3.73 -23.11 11.54
N GLN A 285 2.76 -23.46 12.39
CA GLN A 285 1.64 -24.33 12.06
C GLN A 285 0.45 -23.57 11.48
N HIS A 286 0.48 -22.24 11.46
CA HIS A 286 -0.62 -21.40 11.00
C HIS A 286 -0.94 -21.60 9.51
N ALA A 287 -1.91 -22.47 9.21
CA ALA A 287 -2.27 -22.84 7.83
C ALA A 287 -2.75 -21.62 7.00
N LYS A 288 -3.59 -20.75 7.58
CA LYS A 288 -4.11 -19.56 6.88
C LYS A 288 -3.01 -18.55 6.54
N ALA A 289 -2.06 -18.31 7.44
CA ALA A 289 -0.91 -17.44 7.18
C ALA A 289 -0.05 -18.01 6.04
N ARG A 290 0.19 -19.33 6.03
CA ARG A 290 0.93 -20.01 4.97
C ARG A 290 0.23 -19.97 3.62
N LEU A 291 -1.09 -20.17 3.58
CA LEU A 291 -1.86 -20.04 2.34
C LEU A 291 -1.81 -18.61 1.79
N ARG A 292 -1.92 -17.61 2.67
CA ARG A 292 -1.78 -16.21 2.27
C ARG A 292 -0.37 -15.88 1.78
N ALA A 293 0.68 -16.40 2.43
CA ALA A 293 2.05 -16.28 1.97
C ALA A 293 2.22 -16.84 0.55
N ALA A 294 1.68 -18.05 0.29
CA ALA A 294 1.74 -18.65 -1.04
C ALA A 294 1.02 -17.79 -2.11
N LYS A 295 -0.21 -17.34 -1.83
CA LYS A 295 -0.97 -16.46 -2.73
C LYS A 295 -0.24 -15.13 -2.97
N ALA A 296 0.28 -14.49 -1.92
CA ALA A 296 1.06 -13.25 -2.01
C ALA A 296 2.37 -13.43 -2.78
N ALA A 297 3.05 -14.57 -2.62
CA ALA A 297 4.27 -14.89 -3.35
C ALA A 297 4.03 -15.07 -4.85
N LEU A 298 2.92 -15.71 -5.24
CA LEU A 298 2.54 -15.86 -6.64
C LEU A 298 2.34 -14.50 -7.32
N GLU A 299 1.59 -13.59 -6.69
CA GLU A 299 1.32 -12.25 -7.23
C GLU A 299 2.55 -11.33 -7.16
N ALA A 300 3.42 -11.51 -6.17
CA ALA A 300 4.69 -10.79 -6.07
C ALA A 300 5.76 -11.28 -7.08
N GLY A 301 5.49 -12.34 -7.85
CA GLY A 301 6.43 -12.94 -8.80
C GLY A 301 7.56 -13.73 -8.15
N LYS A 302 7.43 -14.08 -6.86
CA LYS A 302 8.37 -14.93 -6.11
C LYS A 302 7.89 -16.38 -6.16
N TYR A 303 8.10 -17.03 -7.31
CA TYR A 303 7.53 -18.35 -7.56
C TYR A 303 8.15 -19.45 -6.70
N ASP A 304 9.44 -19.34 -6.35
CA ASP A 304 10.13 -20.32 -5.51
C ASP A 304 9.56 -20.40 -4.09
N THR A 305 9.35 -19.23 -3.47
CA THR A 305 8.76 -19.16 -2.12
C THR A 305 7.31 -19.63 -2.13
N CYS A 306 6.56 -19.34 -3.20
CA CYS A 306 5.21 -19.88 -3.39
C CYS A 306 5.21 -21.41 -3.43
N ILE A 307 6.12 -22.02 -4.20
CA ILE A 307 6.23 -23.48 -4.33
C ILE A 307 6.56 -24.11 -2.98
N GLU A 308 7.52 -23.54 -2.23
CA GLU A 308 7.90 -24.03 -0.90
C GLU A 308 6.73 -24.01 0.09
N HIS A 309 5.97 -22.91 0.12
CA HIS A 309 4.80 -22.80 1.00
C HIS A 309 3.68 -23.75 0.60
N CYS A 310 3.41 -23.93 -0.69
CA CYS A 310 2.42 -24.89 -1.18
C CYS A 310 2.79 -26.34 -0.82
N GLN A 311 4.06 -26.73 -0.98
CA GLN A 311 4.53 -28.07 -0.63
C GLN A 311 4.34 -28.37 0.86
N LYS A 312 4.69 -27.41 1.73
CA LYS A 312 4.48 -27.52 3.18
C LYS A 312 3.00 -27.54 3.57
N LEU A 313 2.09 -27.01 2.74
CA LEU A 313 0.64 -27.11 2.96
C LEU A 313 0.11 -28.47 2.52
N GLU A 314 0.56 -28.96 1.37
CA GLU A 314 0.18 -30.26 0.79
C GLU A 314 0.50 -31.43 1.72
N GLU A 315 1.63 -31.35 2.46
CA GLU A 315 1.99 -32.33 3.50
C GLU A 315 0.95 -32.44 4.62
N LYS A 316 0.22 -31.35 4.92
CA LYS A 316 -0.76 -31.30 6.01
C LYS A 316 -2.18 -31.55 5.52
N ASN A 317 -2.58 -30.91 4.41
CA ASN A 317 -3.90 -30.99 3.81
C ASN A 317 -3.79 -30.88 2.29
N SER A 318 -4.37 -31.84 1.58
CA SER A 318 -4.36 -31.88 0.12
C SER A 318 -5.61 -31.22 -0.45
N ASP A 319 -5.66 -29.88 -0.42
CA ASP A 319 -6.76 -29.12 -1.02
C ASP A 319 -6.50 -28.86 -2.51
N LYS A 320 -7.58 -28.90 -3.32
CA LYS A 320 -7.52 -28.63 -4.76
C LYS A 320 -6.95 -27.24 -5.07
N GLU A 321 -7.27 -26.24 -4.24
CA GLU A 321 -6.78 -24.87 -4.39
C GLU A 321 -5.24 -24.80 -4.28
N ILE A 322 -4.64 -25.55 -3.36
CA ILE A 322 -3.18 -25.55 -3.14
C ILE A 322 -2.47 -26.17 -4.35
N ILE A 323 -3.02 -27.27 -4.89
CA ILE A 323 -2.47 -27.96 -6.06
C ILE A 323 -2.54 -27.06 -7.30
N GLU A 324 -3.65 -26.34 -7.50
CA GLU A 324 -3.79 -25.37 -8.59
C GLU A 324 -2.78 -24.23 -8.45
N LEU A 325 -2.63 -23.68 -7.25
CA LEU A 325 -1.67 -22.62 -6.95
C LEU A 325 -0.23 -23.07 -7.23
N LEU A 326 0.14 -24.30 -6.83
CA LEU A 326 1.44 -24.91 -7.09
C LEU A 326 1.72 -25.06 -8.59
N ASN A 327 0.76 -25.57 -9.35
CA ASN A 327 0.89 -25.75 -10.79
C ASN A 327 1.02 -24.41 -11.53
N ASN A 328 0.25 -23.40 -11.10
CA ASN A 328 0.34 -22.04 -11.63
C ASN A 328 1.73 -21.43 -11.36
N ALA A 329 2.23 -21.54 -10.13
CA ALA A 329 3.57 -21.08 -9.76
C ALA A 329 4.67 -21.74 -10.59
N LYS A 330 4.64 -23.07 -10.75
CA LYS A 330 5.60 -23.83 -11.58
C LYS A 330 5.55 -23.40 -13.05
N LYS A 331 4.36 -23.21 -13.61
CA LYS A 331 4.16 -22.75 -15.01
C LYS A 331 4.72 -21.34 -15.21
N LYS A 332 4.38 -20.39 -14.32
CA LYS A 332 4.89 -19.01 -14.39
C LYS A 332 6.41 -18.95 -14.21
N LYS A 333 6.98 -19.76 -13.31
CA LYS A 333 8.44 -19.90 -13.14
C LYS A 333 9.12 -20.35 -14.43
N SER A 334 8.63 -21.45 -15.02
CA SER A 334 9.19 -22.00 -16.26
C SER A 334 9.11 -21.01 -17.44
N MET A 335 8.01 -20.26 -17.53
CA MET A 335 7.85 -19.21 -18.54
C MET A 335 8.88 -18.08 -18.34
N ARG A 336 9.04 -17.59 -17.10
CA ARG A 336 10.01 -16.56 -16.77
C ARG A 336 11.45 -16.99 -17.08
N GLU A 337 11.85 -18.20 -16.69
CA GLU A 337 13.17 -18.75 -17.00
C GLU A 337 13.41 -18.92 -18.51
N ARG A 338 12.35 -19.22 -19.28
CA ARG A 338 12.45 -19.28 -20.74
C ARG A 338 12.68 -17.89 -21.34
N ASP A 339 11.95 -16.88 -20.86
CA ASP A 339 12.05 -15.51 -21.36
C ASP A 339 13.39 -14.89 -20.98
N GLU A 340 13.87 -15.12 -19.75
CA GLU A 340 15.20 -14.69 -19.30
C GLU A 340 16.30 -15.33 -20.15
N ARG A 341 16.23 -16.64 -20.44
CA ARG A 341 17.18 -17.30 -21.36
C ARG A 341 17.14 -16.74 -22.76
N LYS A 342 15.95 -16.40 -23.29
CA LYS A 342 15.80 -15.79 -24.62
C LYS A 342 16.44 -14.40 -24.64
N GLN A 343 16.20 -13.59 -23.61
CA GLN A 343 16.75 -12.25 -23.50
C GLN A 343 18.28 -12.28 -23.36
N GLN A 344 18.81 -13.17 -22.51
CA GLN A 344 20.25 -13.37 -22.38
C GLN A 344 20.92 -13.77 -23.70
N ARG A 345 20.27 -14.64 -24.50
CA ARG A 345 20.78 -14.99 -25.84
C ARG A 345 20.81 -13.81 -26.80
N ILE A 346 19.78 -12.95 -26.77
CA ILE A 346 19.74 -11.75 -27.62
C ILE A 346 20.85 -10.79 -27.18
N VAL A 347 20.99 -10.54 -25.88
CA VAL A 347 22.03 -9.67 -25.32
C VAL A 347 23.43 -10.22 -25.61
N SER A 348 23.66 -11.53 -25.45
CA SER A 348 24.95 -12.17 -25.79
C SER A 348 25.29 -12.01 -27.26
N LYS A 349 24.35 -12.29 -28.17
CA LYS A 349 24.56 -12.10 -29.60
C LYS A 349 24.85 -10.65 -29.97
N GLN A 350 24.13 -9.71 -29.36
CA GLN A 350 24.39 -8.29 -29.57
C GLN A 350 25.77 -7.90 -29.03
N ALA A 351 26.18 -8.42 -27.87
CA ALA A 351 27.51 -8.17 -27.32
C ALA A 351 28.63 -8.75 -28.21
N GLU A 352 28.46 -9.97 -28.71
CA GLU A 352 29.38 -10.61 -29.66
C GLU A 352 29.52 -9.79 -30.96
N GLN A 353 28.39 -9.33 -31.53
CA GLN A 353 28.40 -8.46 -32.72
C GLN A 353 29.08 -7.11 -32.45
N LYS A 354 28.87 -6.53 -31.27
CA LYS A 354 29.52 -5.28 -30.87
C LYS A 354 31.02 -5.45 -30.70
N GLU A 355 31.45 -6.54 -30.08
CA GLU A 355 32.87 -6.84 -29.89
C GLU A 355 33.57 -7.10 -31.23
N GLU A 356 32.91 -7.81 -32.16
CA GLU A 356 33.40 -8.00 -33.53
C GLU A 356 33.53 -6.67 -34.28
N LEU A 357 32.54 -5.78 -34.13
CA LEU A 357 32.55 -4.44 -34.72
C LEU A 357 33.72 -3.59 -34.21
N ILE A 358 33.93 -3.53 -32.89
CA ILE A 358 35.02 -2.76 -32.29
C ILE A 358 36.38 -3.30 -32.76
N LYS A 359 36.56 -4.63 -32.74
CA LYS A 359 37.78 -5.27 -33.28
C LYS A 359 38.00 -4.92 -34.75
N ALA A 360 36.95 -4.93 -35.56
CA ALA A 360 37.02 -4.59 -36.98
C ALA A 360 37.46 -3.14 -37.22
N ILE A 361 37.01 -2.20 -36.39
CA ILE A 361 37.38 -0.76 -36.46
C ILE A 361 38.86 -0.58 -36.07
N ILE A 362 39.29 -1.20 -34.96
CA ILE A 362 40.67 -1.14 -34.45
C ILE A 362 41.64 -1.74 -35.49
N GLN A 363 41.32 -2.93 -36.03
CA GLN A 363 42.15 -3.59 -37.05
C GLN A 363 42.35 -2.74 -38.32
N ARG A 364 41.37 -1.90 -38.66
CA ARG A 364 41.44 -1.00 -39.81
C ARG A 364 42.20 0.30 -39.53
N GLY A 365 42.57 0.58 -38.28
CA GLY A 365 43.35 1.75 -37.89
C GLY A 365 42.58 3.07 -37.97
N ILE A 366 41.25 3.03 -37.82
CA ILE A 366 40.40 4.23 -37.87
C ILE A 366 40.51 4.97 -36.54
N LYS A 367 40.89 6.25 -36.59
CA LYS A 367 41.01 7.10 -35.40
C LYS A 367 39.64 7.62 -34.99
N VAL A 368 39.21 7.30 -33.78
CA VAL A 368 37.93 7.77 -33.21
C VAL A 368 38.20 8.90 -32.22
N SER A 369 37.42 9.97 -32.33
CA SER A 369 37.58 11.14 -31.46
C SER A 369 37.35 10.77 -30.00
N LYS A 370 38.17 11.32 -29.09
CA LYS A 370 38.13 11.10 -27.64
C LYS A 370 38.29 9.62 -27.23
N CYS A 371 39.07 8.86 -27.99
CA CYS A 371 39.60 7.56 -27.58
C CYS A 371 41.12 7.63 -27.68
N ASP A 372 41.78 7.67 -26.53
CA ASP A 372 43.25 7.71 -26.46
C ASP A 372 43.83 6.28 -26.49
N ASP A 373 43.07 5.29 -25.98
CA ASP A 373 43.42 3.87 -25.96
C ASP A 373 42.37 2.97 -26.66
N GLU A 374 42.78 1.77 -27.09
CA GLU A 374 41.91 0.76 -27.72
C GLU A 374 40.77 0.29 -26.78
N ASP A 375 41.01 0.33 -25.47
CA ASP A 375 40.05 -0.06 -24.43
C ASP A 375 38.97 1.02 -24.17
N ASP A 376 39.16 2.25 -24.66
CA ASP A 376 38.22 3.38 -24.47
C ASP A 376 37.09 3.44 -25.50
N LEU A 377 37.12 2.56 -26.50
CA LEU A 377 36.24 2.60 -27.67
C LEU A 377 34.90 1.92 -27.34
N ASP A 378 33.94 2.72 -26.86
CA ASP A 378 32.59 2.27 -26.51
C ASP A 378 31.56 2.62 -27.60
N LEU A 379 30.49 1.81 -27.69
CA LEU A 379 29.42 1.96 -28.67
C LEU A 379 28.68 3.30 -28.55
N SER A 380 28.59 3.84 -27.34
CA SER A 380 28.02 5.16 -27.06
C SER A 380 28.73 6.30 -27.80
N LYS A 381 30.01 6.12 -28.16
CA LYS A 381 30.80 7.09 -28.95
C LYS A 381 30.59 6.93 -30.45
N LEU A 382 29.96 5.84 -30.88
CA LEU A 382 29.67 5.50 -32.29
C LEU A 382 28.21 5.79 -32.69
N GLU A 383 27.38 6.25 -31.75
CA GLU A 383 25.98 6.59 -32.00
C GLU A 383 25.84 7.97 -32.66
N PRO A 384 25.14 8.09 -33.80
CA PRO A 384 24.92 9.37 -34.45
C PRO A 384 24.12 10.33 -33.56
N THR A 385 24.62 11.55 -33.35
CA THR A 385 23.91 12.60 -32.58
C THR A 385 22.76 13.24 -33.34
N LEU A 386 22.56 12.90 -34.61
CA LEU A 386 21.54 13.49 -35.49
C LEU A 386 20.14 12.90 -35.16
N PRO A 387 19.13 13.76 -34.89
CA PRO A 387 17.75 13.31 -34.71
C PRO A 387 17.25 12.55 -35.94
N GLY A 388 16.80 11.30 -35.75
CA GLY A 388 16.35 10.41 -36.84
C GLY A 388 17.44 9.53 -37.46
N ALA A 389 18.70 9.67 -37.06
CA ALA A 389 19.82 8.80 -37.46
C ALA A 389 20.23 7.77 -36.40
N GLN A 390 19.57 7.76 -35.23
CA GLN A 390 19.93 6.92 -34.07
C GLN A 390 19.93 5.41 -34.39
N ASP A 391 19.10 4.97 -35.34
CA ASP A 391 19.04 3.56 -35.75
C ASP A 391 20.13 3.17 -36.77
N SER A 392 20.90 4.12 -37.28
CA SER A 392 21.89 3.93 -38.35
C SER A 392 23.32 3.96 -37.81
N ILE A 393 23.61 3.06 -36.87
CA ILE A 393 24.96 2.87 -36.31
C ILE A 393 25.82 2.07 -37.30
N VAL A 394 27.14 2.29 -37.26
CA VAL A 394 28.09 1.46 -38.01
C VAL A 394 27.89 -0.02 -37.67
N HIS A 395 27.79 -0.86 -38.71
CA HIS A 395 27.56 -2.30 -38.56
C HIS A 395 28.34 -3.07 -39.62
N ILE A 396 28.52 -4.37 -39.40
CA ILE A 396 29.22 -5.26 -40.34
C ILE A 396 28.17 -6.01 -41.16
N GLU A 397 28.27 -5.92 -42.48
CA GLU A 397 27.55 -6.79 -43.43
C GLU A 397 28.57 -7.58 -44.25
N ASN A 398 28.49 -8.92 -44.21
CA ASN A 398 29.39 -9.81 -44.97
C ASN A 398 30.90 -9.51 -44.78
N GLY A 399 31.30 -9.06 -43.59
CA GLY A 399 32.69 -8.70 -43.26
C GLY A 399 33.13 -7.29 -43.67
N VAL A 400 32.23 -6.50 -44.28
CA VAL A 400 32.46 -5.12 -44.73
C VAL A 400 31.83 -4.16 -43.72
N LEU A 401 32.56 -3.13 -43.29
CA LEU A 401 31.99 -2.08 -42.46
C LEU A 401 31.07 -1.17 -43.26
N MET A 402 29.85 -0.99 -42.76
CA MET A 402 28.84 -0.09 -43.29
C MET A 402 28.81 1.18 -42.44
N TRP A 403 29.27 2.29 -43.01
CA TRP A 403 29.39 3.55 -42.29
C TRP A 403 28.22 4.49 -42.58
N PRO A 404 27.57 5.07 -41.56
CA PRO A 404 26.66 6.19 -41.78
C PRO A 404 27.46 7.43 -42.18
N VAL A 405 27.22 8.01 -43.36
CA VAL A 405 28.00 9.15 -43.87
C VAL A 405 27.14 10.40 -43.92
N LEU A 406 27.68 11.51 -43.43
CA LEU A 406 27.07 12.84 -43.50
C LEU A 406 27.74 13.66 -44.60
N LEU A 407 26.93 14.15 -45.54
CA LEU A 407 27.37 15.05 -46.61
C LEU A 407 26.79 16.44 -46.36
N LEU A 408 27.67 17.43 -46.26
CA LEU A 408 27.35 18.80 -45.91
C LEU A 408 27.52 19.69 -47.14
N TYR A 409 26.52 20.52 -47.43
CA TYR A 409 26.54 21.50 -48.53
C TYR A 409 26.46 22.92 -47.94
N PRO A 410 27.60 23.55 -47.58
CA PRO A 410 27.63 24.84 -46.89
C PRO A 410 26.93 25.98 -47.65
N GLU A 411 26.93 25.97 -48.98
CA GLU A 411 26.29 26.99 -49.82
C GLU A 411 24.79 27.12 -49.54
N TYR A 412 24.11 25.97 -49.42
CA TYR A 412 22.66 25.89 -49.26
C TYR A 412 22.24 25.54 -47.83
N GLN A 413 23.21 25.35 -46.91
CA GLN A 413 22.99 24.87 -45.55
C GLN A 413 22.19 23.55 -45.51
N MET A 414 22.36 22.73 -46.55
CA MET A 414 21.70 21.44 -46.69
C MET A 414 22.64 20.32 -46.21
N THR A 415 22.05 19.22 -45.77
CA THR A 415 22.78 18.03 -45.34
C THR A 415 22.08 16.78 -45.85
N ASP A 416 22.84 15.87 -46.46
CA ASP A 416 22.35 14.53 -46.79
C ASP A 416 22.94 13.51 -45.83
N PHE A 417 22.10 12.59 -45.35
CA PHE A 417 22.50 11.49 -44.47
C PHE A 417 22.37 10.15 -45.20
N VAL A 418 23.51 9.51 -45.45
CA VAL A 418 23.60 8.18 -46.05
C VAL A 418 23.67 7.14 -44.93
N LYS A 419 22.64 6.31 -44.81
CA LYS A 419 22.49 5.36 -43.68
C LYS A 419 23.56 4.26 -43.62
N GLY A 420 24.12 3.86 -44.76
CA GLY A 420 25.10 2.78 -44.82
C GLY A 420 25.88 2.80 -46.11
N CYS A 421 27.11 3.32 -46.04
CA CYS A 421 28.07 3.27 -47.13
C CYS A 421 29.10 2.16 -46.85
N PRO A 422 29.26 1.18 -47.74
CA PRO A 422 30.29 0.17 -47.57
C PRO A 422 31.68 0.79 -47.68
N GLU A 423 32.59 0.38 -46.81
CA GLU A 423 33.97 0.89 -46.81
C GLU A 423 34.73 0.61 -48.10
N THR A 424 34.33 -0.42 -48.85
CA THR A 424 34.94 -0.84 -50.12
C THR A 424 34.44 -0.05 -51.32
N ALA A 425 33.33 0.68 -51.18
CA ALA A 425 32.83 1.52 -52.26
C ALA A 425 33.52 2.89 -52.25
N PRO A 426 33.75 3.47 -53.44
CA PRO A 426 34.21 4.84 -53.54
C PRO A 426 33.07 5.81 -53.17
N LEU A 427 33.43 6.91 -52.52
CA LEU A 427 32.46 7.92 -52.07
C LEU A 427 31.68 8.55 -53.25
N ILE A 428 32.29 8.58 -54.44
CA ILE A 428 31.68 9.08 -55.67
C ILE A 428 30.38 8.35 -56.03
N ASN A 429 30.27 7.05 -55.73
CA ASN A 429 29.07 6.27 -56.05
C ASN A 429 27.85 6.78 -55.26
N GLN A 430 28.06 7.28 -54.03
CA GLN A 430 26.99 7.89 -53.23
C GLN A 430 26.61 9.26 -53.79
N LEU A 431 27.61 10.06 -54.19
CA LEU A 431 27.38 11.38 -54.79
C LEU A 431 26.66 11.28 -56.14
N GLU A 432 26.96 10.26 -56.95
CA GLU A 432 26.26 9.98 -58.21
C GLU A 432 24.78 9.64 -58.01
N GLN A 433 24.40 9.04 -56.87
CA GLN A 433 23.00 8.75 -56.55
C GLN A 433 22.26 9.98 -56.04
N LEU A 434 22.96 10.93 -55.41
CA LEU A 434 22.38 12.14 -54.85
C LEU A 434 22.23 13.27 -55.88
N PHE A 435 23.08 13.29 -56.91
CA PHE A 435 23.03 14.31 -57.95
C PHE A 435 22.28 13.85 -59.22
N PRO A 436 21.54 14.76 -59.89
CA PRO A 436 21.37 16.17 -59.58
C PRO A 436 20.45 16.39 -58.37
N ALA A 437 20.87 17.28 -57.47
CA ALA A 437 20.11 17.57 -56.26
C ALA A 437 18.95 18.54 -56.58
N PRO A 438 17.74 18.33 -56.05
CA PRO A 438 16.56 19.13 -56.38
C PRO A 438 16.68 20.60 -55.92
N TRP A 439 17.54 20.88 -54.94
CA TRP A 439 17.81 22.23 -54.44
C TRP A 439 18.88 22.98 -55.24
N ASP A 440 19.58 22.31 -56.17
CA ASP A 440 20.61 22.92 -57.02
C ASP A 440 20.03 23.38 -58.36
N GLU A 441 19.27 24.48 -58.33
CA GLU A 441 18.63 25.07 -59.52
C GLU A 441 19.64 25.42 -60.64
N GLU A 442 20.87 25.80 -60.25
CA GLU A 442 21.94 26.19 -61.16
C GLU A 442 22.76 24.98 -61.68
N ASN A 443 22.46 23.76 -61.21
CA ASN A 443 23.19 22.52 -61.55
C ASN A 443 24.72 22.64 -61.40
N LYS A 444 25.17 23.31 -60.33
CA LYS A 444 26.61 23.49 -60.01
C LYS A 444 27.24 22.21 -59.46
N TYR A 445 26.47 21.39 -58.74
CA TYR A 445 26.92 20.19 -58.06
C TYR A 445 26.81 19.00 -59.02
N LYS A 446 27.92 18.72 -59.72
CA LYS A 446 28.10 17.52 -60.54
C LYS A 446 29.33 16.78 -60.05
N CYS A 447 29.34 15.45 -60.16
CA CYS A 447 30.45 14.60 -59.73
C CYS A 447 31.83 15.03 -60.25
N ASN A 448 31.91 15.62 -61.45
CA ASN A 448 33.15 16.10 -62.05
C ASN A 448 33.53 17.55 -61.66
N SER A 449 32.58 18.34 -61.17
CA SER A 449 32.74 19.77 -60.85
C SER A 449 32.79 20.05 -59.36
N ILE A 450 32.86 19.03 -58.51
CA ILE A 450 32.94 19.18 -57.05
C ILE A 450 34.32 18.81 -56.51
N ASN A 451 34.63 19.41 -55.37
CA ASN A 451 35.68 18.98 -54.47
C ASN A 451 35.02 18.57 -53.14
N VAL A 452 35.56 17.51 -52.54
CA VAL A 452 35.07 17.01 -51.26
C VAL A 452 36.16 17.21 -50.23
N TYR A 453 35.79 17.75 -49.07
CA TYR A 453 36.68 18.06 -47.97
C TYR A 453 36.23 17.35 -46.70
N PHE A 454 37.15 17.08 -45.78
CA PHE A 454 36.82 16.78 -44.38
C PHE A 454 37.59 17.73 -43.46
N GLU A 455 37.09 17.92 -42.24
CA GLU A 455 37.79 18.67 -41.21
C GLU A 455 38.68 17.71 -40.41
N GLY A 456 39.99 17.95 -40.42
CA GLY A 456 40.93 17.12 -39.66
C GLY A 456 40.97 17.43 -38.17
N TYR A 457 41.70 16.63 -37.38
CA TYR A 457 41.94 16.91 -35.95
C TYR A 457 42.71 18.23 -35.73
N ASP A 458 43.42 18.70 -36.76
CA ASP A 458 44.08 20.00 -36.82
C ASP A 458 43.12 21.17 -37.06
N LYS A 459 41.81 20.89 -37.16
CA LYS A 459 40.74 21.84 -37.50
C LYS A 459 40.95 22.52 -38.85
N MET A 460 41.67 21.86 -39.78
CA MET A 460 41.89 22.35 -41.14
C MET A 460 41.10 21.52 -42.15
N PRO A 461 40.68 22.12 -43.27
CA PRO A 461 39.99 21.41 -44.33
C PRO A 461 41.00 20.65 -45.20
N HIS A 462 40.82 19.33 -45.31
CA HIS A 462 41.65 18.46 -46.15
C HIS A 462 40.84 17.98 -47.36
N ILE A 463 41.37 18.17 -48.56
CA ILE A 463 40.73 17.72 -49.80
C ILE A 463 40.90 16.21 -49.98
N ILE A 464 39.84 15.53 -50.40
CA ILE A 464 39.86 14.10 -50.71
C ILE A 464 39.48 13.83 -52.16
N ASN A 465 40.00 12.72 -52.70
CA ASN A 465 39.55 12.20 -53.98
C ASN A 465 38.31 11.30 -53.73
N PRO A 466 37.11 11.69 -54.20
CA PRO A 466 35.90 10.90 -53.98
C PRO A 466 35.92 9.54 -54.72
N GLY A 467 36.82 9.35 -55.69
CA GLY A 467 37.04 8.05 -56.33
C GLY A 467 37.77 7.02 -55.46
N ASN A 468 38.31 7.43 -54.30
CA ASN A 468 38.91 6.49 -53.36
C ASN A 468 37.83 5.81 -52.51
N ASN A 469 38.10 4.55 -52.15
CA ASN A 469 37.26 3.78 -51.23
C ASN A 469 37.13 4.50 -49.88
N LEU A 470 35.93 4.48 -49.30
CA LEU A 470 35.65 5.13 -48.02
C LEU A 470 36.62 4.66 -46.92
N GLY A 471 36.91 3.36 -46.82
CA GLY A 471 37.86 2.83 -45.84
C GLY A 471 39.25 3.48 -45.94
N ASN A 472 39.75 3.73 -47.14
CA ASN A 472 41.05 4.41 -47.34
C ASN A 472 41.00 5.89 -46.93
N ILE A 473 39.85 6.53 -47.09
CA ILE A 473 39.65 7.93 -46.67
C ILE A 473 39.66 8.03 -45.14
N LEU A 474 38.98 7.12 -44.45
CA LEU A 474 38.90 7.10 -42.98
C LEU A 474 40.24 6.85 -42.27
N VAL A 475 41.20 6.22 -42.96
CA VAL A 475 42.54 5.91 -42.42
C VAL A 475 43.57 7.02 -42.73
N THR A 476 43.18 8.08 -43.43
CA THR A 476 44.11 9.17 -43.75
C THR A 476 44.62 9.90 -42.50
N LYS A 477 45.87 10.42 -42.58
CA LYS A 477 46.65 10.91 -41.42
C LYS A 477 45.88 11.87 -40.51
N TYR A 478 45.11 12.78 -41.10
CA TYR A 478 44.41 13.87 -40.42
C TYR A 478 42.94 13.56 -40.13
N PHE A 479 42.40 12.46 -40.65
CA PHE A 479 41.00 12.11 -40.45
C PHE A 479 40.76 11.65 -39.01
N GLU A 480 39.68 12.15 -38.41
CA GLU A 480 39.23 11.80 -37.07
C GLU A 480 37.72 11.58 -37.13
N LEU A 481 37.27 10.40 -36.73
CA LEU A 481 35.86 10.05 -36.69
C LEU A 481 35.19 10.72 -35.49
N LYS A 482 34.37 11.74 -35.75
CA LYS A 482 33.57 12.42 -34.73
C LYS A 482 32.23 11.70 -34.56
N VAL A 483 31.93 11.24 -33.35
CA VAL A 483 30.60 10.71 -32.95
C VAL A 483 30.07 9.60 -33.91
N GLY A 484 30.96 8.69 -34.32
CA GLY A 484 30.58 7.53 -35.13
C GLY A 484 30.20 7.78 -36.59
N THR A 485 30.17 9.04 -37.05
CA THR A 485 29.64 9.42 -38.37
C THR A 485 30.68 10.21 -39.17
N PRO A 486 31.29 9.65 -40.23
CA PRO A 486 32.14 10.42 -41.14
C PRO A 486 31.37 11.58 -41.78
N ALA A 487 31.91 12.79 -41.65
CA ALA A 487 31.32 14.00 -42.22
C ALA A 487 32.21 14.57 -43.32
N PHE A 488 31.62 14.86 -44.48
CA PHE A 488 32.31 15.45 -45.62
C PHE A 488 31.60 16.71 -46.12
N PHE A 489 32.36 17.74 -46.44
CA PHE A 489 31.88 18.97 -47.08
C PHE A 489 32.01 18.84 -48.59
N VAL A 490 30.92 19.04 -49.32
CA VAL A 490 30.89 19.00 -50.79
C VAL A 490 30.73 20.42 -51.30
N LEU A 491 31.66 20.86 -52.16
CA LEU A 491 31.71 22.23 -52.68
C LEU A 491 32.01 22.23 -54.19
N PRO A 492 31.43 23.14 -54.99
CA PRO A 492 31.76 23.25 -56.41
C PRO A 492 33.18 23.81 -56.60
N ARG A 493 33.98 23.11 -57.40
CA ARG A 493 35.38 23.43 -57.69
C ARG A 493 35.52 24.80 -58.36
N GLY A 494 36.40 25.62 -57.81
CA GLY A 494 36.70 26.97 -58.30
C GLY A 494 35.62 28.01 -58.01
N SER A 495 34.57 27.65 -57.25
CA SER A 495 33.49 28.57 -56.92
C SER A 495 33.90 29.63 -55.89
N GLN A 496 33.13 30.73 -55.81
CA GLN A 496 33.33 31.75 -54.77
C GLN A 496 33.10 31.17 -53.36
N ILE A 497 32.21 30.18 -53.23
CA ILE A 497 31.92 29.56 -51.94
C ILE A 497 33.05 28.67 -51.48
N GLU A 498 33.70 27.91 -52.38
CA GLU A 498 34.88 27.13 -52.03
C GLU A 498 35.99 28.03 -51.46
N ARG A 499 36.21 29.20 -52.06
CA ARG A 499 37.18 30.18 -51.55
C ARG A 499 36.78 30.71 -50.18
N LYS A 500 35.53 31.15 -50.01
CA LYS A 500 34.99 31.61 -48.71
C LYS A 500 35.09 30.53 -47.63
N PHE A 501 34.82 29.27 -47.99
CA PHE A 501 34.95 28.13 -47.10
C PHE A 501 36.40 27.96 -46.65
N LEU A 502 37.36 27.92 -47.58
CA LEU A 502 38.78 27.80 -47.23
C LEU A 502 39.28 29.02 -46.42
N GLU A 503 38.83 30.22 -46.75
CA GLU A 503 39.12 31.45 -45.99
C GLU A 503 38.57 31.40 -44.56
N SER A 504 37.50 30.66 -44.28
CA SER A 504 36.95 30.55 -42.93
C SER A 504 37.81 29.71 -41.97
N TYR A 505 38.80 28.99 -42.49
CA TYR A 505 39.76 28.19 -41.70
C TYR A 505 41.16 28.80 -41.60
N LEU A 506 41.41 29.92 -42.30
CA LEU A 506 42.63 30.72 -42.22
C LEU A 506 42.48 31.82 -41.16
#